data_AF-A0A9Q1MUV9-F1
#
_entry.id   AF-A0A9Q1MUV9-F1
#
_cell.length_a   1.000
_cell.length_b   1.000
_cell.length_c   1.000
_cell.angle_alpha   90.00
_cell.angle_beta   90.00
_cell.angle_gamma   90.00
#
_symmetry.space_group_name_H-M   'P 1'
#
loop_
_entity.id
_entity.type
_entity.pdbx_description
1 polymer ?
#
loop_
_entity_poly.entity_id
_entity_poly.type
_entity_poly.pdbx_seq_one_letter_code
_entity_poly.pdbx_strand_id
1 'polypeptide(L)'
;MPQEMKEQGSAEDRLVLLKGVSGAFRPGVLTALMGVSGAGKTTLMDVLDARAAAIVMRAVRNNVNTGRTVVCTIHQPSIDIFEAFDELFLMKRGGHEIYVGPLGRHSCHLIKYFESMPGVSKIKEAYNPATWMLEVTASSQEMMLGADFADLYKKSDLYKRNKTLIADLSTPRPGTKDLHFETQFSQPFWTECMACLWKQH
;
A
#
# COMPACT_ATOMS: atom_id res chain seq x y z
N MET A 1 -7.17 23.50 -3.84
CA MET A 1 -7.94 22.24 -3.73
C MET A 1 -8.67 21.96 -5.05
N PRO A 2 -8.66 20.72 -5.58
CA PRO A 2 -9.37 20.36 -6.83
C PRO A 2 -10.88 20.57 -6.74
N GLN A 3 -11.53 20.90 -7.87
CA GLN A 3 -12.95 21.28 -7.94
C GLN A 3 -13.89 20.18 -7.43
N GLU A 4 -13.66 18.94 -7.83
CA GLU A 4 -14.44 17.77 -7.39
C GLU A 4 -14.37 17.52 -5.86
N MET A 5 -13.30 17.96 -5.19
CA MET A 5 -13.16 17.80 -3.72
C MET A 5 -13.85 18.94 -2.95
N LYS A 6 -14.06 20.11 -3.59
CA LYS A 6 -14.90 21.18 -3.05
C LYS A 6 -16.38 20.78 -3.06
N GLU A 7 -16.80 20.09 -4.11
CA GLU A 7 -18.18 19.58 -4.27
C GLU A 7 -18.54 18.49 -3.25
N GLN A 8 -17.53 17.76 -2.74
CA GLN A 8 -17.68 16.75 -1.69
C GLN A 8 -17.61 17.31 -0.25
N GLY A 9 -17.71 18.64 -0.07
CA GLY A 9 -17.87 19.26 1.25
C GLY A 9 -16.58 19.45 2.07
N SER A 10 -15.40 19.43 1.43
CA SER A 10 -14.13 19.69 2.12
C SER A 10 -14.00 21.17 2.52
N ALA A 11 -13.96 21.45 3.83
CA ALA A 11 -13.82 22.80 4.38
C ALA A 11 -12.37 23.25 4.63
N GLU A 12 -11.38 22.37 4.39
CA GLU A 12 -9.97 22.66 4.66
C GLU A 12 -9.24 23.28 3.46
N ASP A 13 -8.44 24.31 3.74
CA ASP A 13 -7.65 25.04 2.74
C ASP A 13 -6.42 24.23 2.26
N ARG A 14 -6.02 23.22 3.05
CA ARG A 14 -4.86 22.37 2.80
C ARG A 14 -5.28 20.99 2.29
N LEU A 15 -4.75 20.60 1.14
CA LEU A 15 -4.99 19.27 0.57
C LEU A 15 -4.19 18.22 1.34
N VAL A 16 -4.90 17.31 2.02
CA VAL A 16 -4.31 16.13 2.65
C VAL A 16 -4.42 14.94 1.69
N LEU A 17 -3.28 14.41 1.23
CA LEU A 17 -3.19 13.33 0.24
C LEU A 17 -3.25 11.93 0.85
N LEU A 18 -2.80 11.76 2.10
CA LEU A 18 -2.80 10.50 2.85
C LEU A 18 -3.48 10.76 4.20
N LYS A 19 -4.51 9.97 4.54
CA LYS A 19 -5.36 10.20 5.72
C LYS A 19 -5.35 8.99 6.65
N GLY A 20 -4.52 9.08 7.68
CA GLY A 20 -4.43 8.06 8.73
C GLY A 20 -3.90 6.72 8.23
N VAL A 21 -3.04 6.74 7.20
CA VAL A 21 -2.45 5.56 6.58
C VAL A 21 -1.44 4.91 7.53
N SER A 22 -1.52 3.60 7.69
CA SER A 22 -0.62 2.82 8.52
C SER A 22 -0.39 1.42 7.96
N GLY A 23 0.86 0.97 7.98
CA GLY A 23 1.24 -0.35 7.49
C GLY A 23 2.58 -0.80 8.04
N ALA A 24 2.81 -2.10 8.01
CA ALA A 24 4.10 -2.72 8.30
C ALA A 24 4.43 -3.66 7.15
N PHE A 25 5.63 -3.51 6.57
CA PHE A 25 6.08 -4.30 5.43
C PHE A 25 7.23 -5.20 5.87
N ARG A 26 7.08 -6.50 5.67
CA ARG A 26 8.03 -7.49 6.16
C ARG A 26 9.05 -7.89 5.08
N PRO A 27 10.32 -8.11 5.46
CA PRO A 27 11.27 -8.75 4.56
C PRO A 27 10.77 -10.13 4.13
N GLY A 28 10.97 -10.49 2.86
CA GLY A 28 10.50 -11.79 2.35
C GLY A 28 9.01 -11.86 2.01
N VAL A 29 8.29 -10.74 2.13
CA VAL A 29 6.87 -10.62 1.75
C VAL A 29 6.73 -9.64 0.59
N LEU A 30 6.08 -10.07 -0.49
CA LEU A 30 5.76 -9.24 -1.64
C LEU A 30 4.41 -8.57 -1.45
N THR A 31 4.41 -7.25 -1.25
CA THR A 31 3.19 -6.47 -1.01
C THR A 31 2.81 -5.63 -2.23
N ALA A 32 1.59 -5.79 -2.73
CA ALA A 32 1.03 -4.93 -3.78
C ALA A 32 0.41 -3.67 -3.16
N LEU A 33 0.74 -2.50 -3.68
CA LEU A 33 0.04 -1.25 -3.41
C LEU A 33 -0.92 -0.94 -4.57
N MET A 34 -2.22 -1.01 -4.29
CA MET A 34 -3.26 -0.80 -5.28
C MET A 34 -4.32 0.20 -4.82
N GLY A 35 -5.10 0.69 -5.77
CA GLY A 35 -6.11 1.72 -5.54
C GLY A 35 -6.41 2.49 -6.81
N VAL A 36 -7.57 3.15 -6.85
CA VAL A 36 -7.99 3.97 -8.00
C VAL A 36 -7.06 5.16 -8.24
N SER A 37 -7.19 5.83 -9.39
CA SER A 37 -6.48 7.10 -9.62
C SER A 37 -6.90 8.14 -8.55
N GLY A 38 -5.94 8.93 -8.05
CA GLY A 38 -6.18 9.87 -6.96
C GLY A 38 -6.29 9.25 -5.55
N ALA A 39 -6.00 7.94 -5.40
CA ALA A 39 -5.93 7.29 -4.08
C ALA A 39 -4.67 7.62 -3.26
N GLY A 40 -3.68 8.31 -3.84
CA GLY A 40 -2.44 8.67 -3.16
C GLY A 40 -1.33 7.61 -3.23
N LYS A 41 -1.42 6.61 -4.13
CA LYS A 41 -0.41 5.55 -4.28
C LYS A 41 1.01 6.06 -4.51
N THR A 42 1.19 6.98 -5.47
CA THR A 42 2.51 7.57 -5.77
C THR A 42 3.03 8.34 -4.57
N THR A 43 2.17 9.13 -3.91
CA THR A 43 2.53 9.84 -2.68
C THR A 43 2.95 8.90 -1.56
N LEU A 44 2.27 7.76 -1.39
CA LEU A 44 2.65 6.75 -0.42
C LEU A 44 3.99 6.10 -0.79
N MET A 45 4.21 5.80 -2.08
CA MET A 45 5.52 5.31 -2.54
C MET A 45 6.60 6.35 -2.30
N ASP A 46 6.43 7.61 -2.66
CA ASP A 46 7.43 8.68 -2.44
C ASP A 46 7.79 8.84 -0.95
N VAL A 47 6.85 8.59 -0.03
CA VAL A 47 7.11 8.57 1.41
C VAL A 47 7.91 7.33 1.82
N LEU A 48 7.64 6.17 1.22
CA LEU A 48 8.37 4.93 1.46
C LEU A 48 9.73 4.88 0.75
N ASP A 49 9.89 5.69 -0.30
CA ASP A 49 10.90 5.51 -1.32
C ASP A 49 11.84 6.72 -1.39
N ALA A 50 13.04 6.54 -0.83
CA ALA A 50 14.15 7.42 -1.13
C ALA A 50 14.87 7.02 -2.44
N ARG A 51 14.55 5.88 -3.10
CA ARG A 51 15.21 5.35 -4.32
C ARG A 51 14.37 4.26 -5.05
N ALA A 52 13.37 4.60 -5.87
CA ALA A 52 12.49 3.57 -6.45
C ALA A 52 13.10 2.94 -7.68
N ALA A 53 13.02 1.61 -7.73
CA ALA A 53 13.19 0.83 -8.94
C ALA A 53 11.89 0.04 -9.23
N ALA A 54 11.35 0.21 -10.42
CA ALA A 54 10.30 -0.65 -10.97
C ALA A 54 10.96 -1.86 -11.67
N ILE A 55 10.70 -3.09 -11.19
CA ILE A 55 11.28 -4.33 -11.72
C ILE A 55 10.17 -5.36 -11.97
N VAL A 56 10.36 -6.24 -12.96
CA VAL A 56 9.41 -7.30 -13.39
C VAL A 56 9.21 -8.38 -12.30
N MET A 57 7.97 -8.88 -12.16
CA MET A 57 7.50 -9.77 -11.08
C MET A 57 8.38 -10.99 -10.75
N ARG A 58 8.90 -11.72 -11.74
CA ARG A 58 9.77 -12.90 -11.49
C ARG A 58 11.11 -12.50 -10.88
N ALA A 59 11.69 -11.40 -11.34
CA ALA A 59 12.91 -10.85 -10.74
C ALA A 59 12.63 -10.24 -9.36
N VAL A 60 11.46 -9.61 -9.18
CA VAL A 60 10.99 -9.12 -7.89
C VAL A 60 10.88 -10.25 -6.87
N ARG A 61 10.24 -11.37 -7.22
CA ARG A 61 10.09 -12.50 -6.29
C ARG A 61 11.44 -13.10 -5.88
N ASN A 62 12.41 -13.15 -6.78
CA ASN A 62 13.78 -13.55 -6.44
C ASN A 62 14.43 -12.58 -5.45
N ASN A 63 14.23 -11.26 -5.61
CA ASN A 63 14.71 -10.27 -4.66
C ASN A 63 14.03 -10.39 -3.28
N VAL A 64 12.73 -10.66 -3.24
CA VAL A 64 11.99 -10.90 -1.99
C VAL A 64 12.60 -12.10 -1.24
N ASN A 65 12.88 -13.19 -1.95
CA ASN A 65 13.50 -14.40 -1.37
C ASN A 65 14.91 -14.17 -0.78
N THR A 66 15.57 -13.06 -1.09
CA THR A 66 16.83 -12.67 -0.46
C THR A 66 16.66 -11.96 0.89
N GLY A 67 15.44 -11.92 1.44
CA GLY A 67 15.14 -11.24 2.69
C GLY A 67 15.04 -9.72 2.54
N ARG A 68 14.65 -9.23 1.36
CA ARG A 68 14.36 -7.81 1.14
C ARG A 68 12.86 -7.55 1.28
N THR A 69 12.50 -6.39 1.81
CA THR A 69 11.13 -5.88 1.78
C THR A 69 10.85 -5.31 0.40
N VAL A 70 9.76 -5.74 -0.25
CA VAL A 70 9.37 -5.20 -1.55
C VAL A 70 7.90 -4.77 -1.53
N VAL A 71 7.71 -3.49 -1.85
CA VAL A 71 6.39 -2.88 -2.09
C VAL A 71 6.41 -2.34 -3.50
N CYS A 72 5.39 -2.65 -4.31
CA CYS A 72 5.28 -2.07 -5.64
C CYS A 72 3.85 -1.62 -5.93
N THR A 73 3.73 -0.57 -6.72
CA THR A 73 2.44 -0.14 -7.27
C THR A 73 2.11 -0.96 -8.51
N ILE A 74 0.86 -1.37 -8.63
CA ILE A 74 0.40 -2.09 -9.81
C ILE A 74 -0.89 -1.50 -10.33
N HIS A 75 -0.91 -1.32 -11.64
CA HIS A 75 -2.07 -0.92 -12.38
C HIS A 75 -2.61 -2.15 -13.11
N GLN A 76 -3.83 -2.57 -12.76
CA GLN A 76 -4.62 -3.58 -13.48
C GLN A 76 -3.83 -4.88 -13.82
N PRO A 77 -3.41 -5.67 -12.81
CA PRO A 77 -2.70 -6.92 -13.05
C PRO A 77 -3.59 -8.00 -13.67
N SER A 78 -2.97 -8.90 -14.44
CA SER A 78 -3.57 -10.20 -14.75
C SER A 78 -3.72 -11.04 -13.47
N ILE A 79 -4.56 -12.08 -13.51
CA ILE A 79 -4.76 -13.00 -12.38
C ILE A 79 -3.42 -13.60 -11.93
N ASP A 80 -2.61 -14.09 -12.86
CA ASP A 80 -1.31 -14.71 -12.55
C ASP A 80 -0.35 -13.73 -11.86
N ILE A 81 -0.37 -12.46 -12.26
CA ILE A 81 0.44 -11.42 -11.62
C ILE A 81 -0.10 -11.11 -10.23
N PHE A 82 -1.41 -10.98 -10.09
CA PHE A 82 -2.05 -10.63 -8.82
C PHE A 82 -1.87 -11.74 -7.77
N GLU A 83 -2.02 -12.99 -8.18
CA GLU A 83 -1.79 -14.17 -7.35
C GLU A 83 -0.31 -14.38 -6.99
N ALA A 84 0.61 -13.68 -7.67
CA ALA A 84 2.01 -13.66 -7.30
C ALA A 84 2.31 -12.71 -6.13
N PHE A 85 1.33 -12.03 -5.54
CA PHE A 85 1.51 -11.21 -4.32
C PHE A 85 1.14 -11.99 -3.07
N ASP A 86 1.84 -11.70 -1.98
CA ASP A 86 1.57 -12.30 -0.68
C ASP A 86 0.57 -11.44 0.11
N GLU A 87 0.75 -10.12 0.05
CA GLU A 87 -0.07 -9.12 0.74
C GLU A 87 -0.55 -8.01 -0.21
N LEU A 88 -1.65 -7.37 0.16
CA LEU A 88 -2.24 -6.24 -0.53
C LEU A 88 -2.43 -5.07 0.44
N PHE A 89 -1.95 -3.90 0.03
CA PHE A 89 -2.27 -2.60 0.58
C PHE A 89 -3.20 -1.88 -0.41
N LEU A 90 -4.49 -1.82 -0.11
CA LEU A 90 -5.52 -1.24 -0.98
C LEU A 90 -5.99 0.11 -0.43
N MET A 91 -5.95 1.13 -1.29
CA MET A 91 -6.36 2.49 -0.98
C MET A 91 -7.53 2.96 -1.85
N LYS A 92 -8.47 3.70 -1.25
CA LYS A 92 -9.51 4.44 -1.98
C LYS A 92 -9.09 5.90 -2.23
N ARG A 93 -9.85 6.58 -3.10
CA ARG A 93 -9.72 8.01 -3.35
C ARG A 93 -9.79 8.81 -2.04
N GLY A 94 -8.94 9.82 -1.91
CA GLY A 94 -8.82 10.62 -0.69
C GLY A 94 -7.80 10.09 0.32
N GLY A 95 -7.00 9.09 -0.05
CA GLY A 95 -5.83 8.69 0.73
C GLY A 95 -6.16 7.79 1.92
N HIS A 96 -7.26 7.04 1.86
CA HIS A 96 -7.66 6.14 2.93
C HIS A 96 -7.40 4.68 2.54
N GLU A 97 -6.90 3.93 3.50
CA GLU A 97 -6.80 2.47 3.46
C GLU A 97 -8.17 1.82 3.64
N ILE A 98 -8.44 0.80 2.83
CA ILE A 98 -9.70 0.02 2.89
C ILE A 98 -9.46 -1.48 3.05
N TYR A 99 -8.23 -1.92 2.78
CA TYR A 99 -7.76 -3.27 3.06
C TYR A 99 -6.23 -3.25 3.18
N VAL A 100 -5.68 -3.81 4.26
CA VAL A 100 -4.24 -4.06 4.39
C VAL A 100 -4.08 -5.46 4.97
N GLY A 101 -3.59 -6.41 4.19
CA GLY A 101 -3.46 -7.79 4.67
C GLY A 101 -3.14 -8.82 3.59
N PRO A 102 -3.06 -10.10 3.97
CA PRO A 102 -2.71 -11.19 3.06
C PRO A 102 -3.77 -11.39 1.98
N LEU A 103 -3.37 -11.70 0.75
CA LEU A 103 -4.31 -12.11 -0.29
C LEU A 103 -4.89 -13.50 0.00
N GLY A 104 -4.04 -14.40 0.50
CA GLY A 104 -4.35 -15.82 0.60
C GLY A 104 -4.28 -16.52 -0.75
N ARG A 105 -4.31 -17.85 -0.75
CA ARG A 105 -4.29 -18.64 -1.99
C ARG A 105 -5.56 -18.36 -2.78
N HIS A 106 -5.44 -18.03 -4.07
CA HIS A 106 -6.59 -17.67 -4.92
C HIS A 106 -7.36 -16.47 -4.37
N SER A 107 -6.63 -15.51 -3.78
CA SER A 107 -7.18 -14.27 -3.20
C SER A 107 -8.29 -14.50 -2.16
N CYS A 108 -8.34 -15.69 -1.53
CA CYS A 108 -9.48 -16.11 -0.73
C CYS A 108 -9.72 -15.25 0.52
N HIS A 109 -8.66 -14.69 1.13
CA HIS A 109 -8.81 -13.81 2.30
C HIS A 109 -9.39 -12.45 1.90
N LEU A 110 -8.91 -11.90 0.78
CA LEU A 110 -9.41 -10.66 0.20
C LEU A 110 -10.90 -10.79 -0.18
N ILE A 111 -11.24 -11.85 -0.92
CA ILE A 111 -12.62 -12.12 -1.36
C ILE A 111 -13.53 -12.26 -0.15
N LYS A 112 -13.15 -13.12 0.80
CA LYS A 112 -13.93 -13.33 2.03
C LYS A 112 -14.14 -12.05 2.83
N TYR A 113 -13.14 -11.18 2.90
CA TYR A 113 -13.24 -9.91 3.61
C TYR A 113 -14.32 -9.01 2.99
N PHE A 114 -14.25 -8.74 1.68
CA PHE A 114 -15.23 -7.86 1.02
C PHE A 114 -16.62 -8.50 0.89
N GLU A 115 -16.71 -9.80 0.61
CA GLU A 115 -18.01 -10.50 0.57
C GLU A 115 -18.70 -10.60 1.93
N SER A 116 -17.98 -10.45 3.04
CA SER A 116 -18.59 -10.39 4.37
C SER A 116 -19.33 -9.07 4.64
N MET A 117 -19.12 -8.05 3.80
CA MET A 117 -19.76 -6.75 3.95
C MET A 117 -21.17 -6.76 3.34
N PRO A 118 -22.20 -6.27 4.07
CA PRO A 118 -23.56 -6.22 3.54
C PRO A 118 -23.65 -5.44 2.23
N GLY A 119 -24.27 -6.06 1.21
CA GLY A 119 -24.54 -5.44 -0.08
C GLY A 119 -23.40 -5.49 -1.10
N VAL A 120 -22.20 -5.94 -0.74
CA VAL A 120 -21.13 -6.21 -1.71
C VAL A 120 -21.50 -7.41 -2.59
N SER A 121 -21.36 -7.25 -3.91
CA SER A 121 -21.62 -8.32 -4.86
C SER A 121 -20.52 -9.39 -4.79
N LYS A 122 -20.94 -10.66 -4.78
CA LYS A 122 -20.02 -11.80 -4.81
C LYS A 122 -19.23 -11.85 -6.11
N ILE A 123 -18.00 -12.34 -6.02
CA ILE A 123 -17.16 -12.52 -7.21
C ILE A 123 -17.73 -13.64 -8.09
N LYS A 124 -17.72 -13.43 -9.41
CA LYS A 124 -18.12 -14.47 -10.38
C LYS A 124 -16.98 -15.48 -10.55
N GLU A 125 -17.31 -16.72 -10.89
CA GLU A 125 -16.30 -17.72 -11.21
C GLU A 125 -15.38 -17.26 -12.34
N ALA A 126 -14.08 -17.55 -12.20
CA ALA A 126 -13.00 -17.16 -13.11
C ALA A 126 -12.85 -15.64 -13.36
N TYR A 127 -13.53 -14.80 -12.57
CA TYR A 127 -13.38 -13.35 -12.68
C TYR A 127 -12.13 -12.87 -11.94
N ASN A 128 -11.46 -11.85 -12.49
CA ASN A 128 -10.19 -11.39 -11.94
C ASN A 128 -10.41 -10.70 -10.58
N PRO A 129 -9.85 -11.22 -9.47
CA PRO A 129 -10.04 -10.63 -8.14
C PRO A 129 -9.55 -9.18 -8.05
N ALA A 130 -8.49 -8.83 -8.79
CA ALA A 130 -7.94 -7.47 -8.81
C ALA A 130 -8.90 -6.48 -9.48
N THR A 131 -9.62 -6.92 -10.51
CA THR A 131 -10.65 -6.11 -11.18
C THR A 131 -11.88 -5.99 -10.30
N TRP A 132 -12.38 -7.13 -9.79
CA TRP A 132 -13.54 -7.19 -8.93
C TRP A 132 -13.41 -6.30 -7.69
N MET A 133 -12.29 -6.37 -6.98
CA MET A 133 -12.10 -5.57 -5.76
C MET A 133 -12.17 -4.07 -6.05
N LEU A 134 -11.65 -3.59 -7.18
CA LEU A 134 -11.68 -2.18 -7.57
C LEU A 134 -13.10 -1.74 -7.96
N GLU A 135 -13.89 -2.63 -8.57
CA GLU A 135 -15.29 -2.36 -8.92
C GLU A 135 -16.20 -2.31 -7.69
N VAL A 136 -16.09 -3.26 -6.76
CA VAL A 136 -16.97 -3.32 -5.58
C VAL A 136 -16.63 -2.24 -4.55
N THR A 137 -15.40 -1.74 -4.56
CA THR A 137 -14.94 -0.64 -3.68
C THR A 137 -15.01 0.74 -4.34
N ALA A 138 -15.60 0.84 -5.54
CA ALA A 138 -15.74 2.11 -6.24
C ALA A 138 -16.66 3.09 -5.48
N SER A 139 -16.41 4.39 -5.62
CA SER A 139 -17.22 5.42 -4.94
C SER A 139 -18.71 5.39 -5.30
N SER A 140 -19.06 4.90 -6.50
CA SER A 140 -20.45 4.66 -6.87
C SER A 140 -21.11 3.58 -6.00
N GLN A 141 -20.36 2.52 -5.65
CA GLN A 141 -20.86 1.47 -4.77
C GLN A 141 -21.03 1.97 -3.34
N GLU A 142 -20.11 2.78 -2.83
CA GLU A 142 -20.25 3.41 -1.51
C GLU A 142 -21.54 4.24 -1.41
N MET A 143 -21.84 5.01 -2.46
CA MET A 143 -23.07 5.81 -2.52
C MET A 143 -24.33 4.92 -2.56
N MET A 144 -24.30 3.82 -3.32
CA MET A 144 -25.43 2.89 -3.38
C MET A 144 -25.64 2.13 -2.06
N LEU A 145 -24.57 1.77 -1.38
CA LEU A 145 -24.60 1.05 -0.11
C LEU A 145 -24.84 1.96 1.10
N GLY A 146 -24.66 3.27 0.94
CA GLY A 146 -24.69 4.23 2.04
C GLY A 146 -23.59 3.96 3.08
N ALA A 147 -22.44 3.44 2.64
CA ALA A 147 -21.35 3.01 3.52
C ALA A 147 -19.99 3.51 3.02
N ASP A 148 -19.10 3.89 3.94
CA ASP A 148 -17.71 4.22 3.64
C ASP A 148 -16.79 3.02 3.96
N PHE A 149 -16.11 2.49 2.95
CA PHE A 149 -15.21 1.35 3.11
C PHE A 149 -14.01 1.63 4.02
N ALA A 150 -13.56 2.88 4.14
CA ALA A 150 -12.50 3.23 5.09
C ALA A 150 -13.00 3.12 6.53
N ASP A 151 -14.24 3.50 6.80
CA ASP A 151 -14.82 3.37 8.13
C ASP A 151 -15.17 1.93 8.47
N LEU A 152 -15.63 1.14 7.48
CA LEU A 152 -15.78 -0.30 7.64
C LEU A 152 -14.44 -0.98 7.95
N TYR A 153 -13.37 -0.60 7.26
CA TYR A 153 -12.04 -1.11 7.53
C TYR A 153 -11.55 -0.76 8.93
N LYS A 154 -11.65 0.50 9.38
CA LYS A 154 -11.27 0.91 10.75
C LYS A 154 -12.00 0.14 11.85
N LYS A 155 -13.24 -0.28 11.61
CA LYS A 155 -14.05 -1.08 12.55
C LYS A 155 -13.74 -2.59 12.49
N SER A 156 -13.05 -3.05 11.45
CA SER A 156 -12.75 -4.46 11.22
C SER A 156 -11.69 -5.03 12.17
N ASP A 157 -11.73 -6.34 12.39
CA ASP A 157 -10.70 -7.04 13.14
C ASP A 157 -9.36 -7.11 12.39
N LEU A 158 -9.37 -6.93 11.07
CA LEU A 158 -8.14 -6.80 10.28
C LEU A 158 -7.37 -5.53 10.69
N TYR A 159 -8.06 -4.38 10.78
CA TYR A 159 -7.44 -3.14 11.22
C TYR A 159 -6.90 -3.21 12.65
N LYS A 160 -7.68 -3.78 13.58
CA LYS A 160 -7.24 -3.95 14.99
C LYS A 160 -5.96 -4.79 15.09
N ARG A 161 -5.89 -5.90 14.35
CA ARG A 161 -4.70 -6.75 14.30
C ARG A 161 -3.51 -6.00 13.73
N ASN A 162 -3.70 -5.23 12.65
CA ASN A 162 -2.64 -4.44 12.05
C ASN A 162 -2.11 -3.37 13.01
N LYS A 163 -2.98 -2.67 13.74
CA LYS A 163 -2.58 -1.68 14.74
C LYS A 163 -1.82 -2.29 15.91
N THR A 164 -2.27 -3.44 16.39
CA THR A 164 -1.55 -4.20 17.43
C THR A 164 -0.17 -4.59 16.95
N LEU A 165 -0.08 -5.13 15.73
CA LEU A 165 1.18 -5.53 15.14
C LEU A 165 2.15 -4.35 14.96
N ILE A 166 1.66 -3.21 14.49
CA ILE A 166 2.48 -2.00 14.33
C ILE A 166 2.99 -1.53 15.70
N ALA A 167 2.14 -1.54 16.73
CA ALA A 167 2.56 -1.17 18.08
C ALA A 167 3.66 -2.11 18.59
N ASP A 168 3.49 -3.42 18.44
CA ASP A 168 4.49 -4.42 18.84
C ASP A 168 5.82 -4.21 18.09
N LEU A 169 5.77 -4.01 16.77
CA LEU A 169 6.97 -3.80 15.94
C LEU A 169 7.63 -2.44 16.17
N SER A 170 6.90 -1.45 16.68
CA SER A 170 7.45 -0.13 17.02
C SER A 170 8.21 -0.15 18.34
N THR A 171 8.05 -1.19 19.16
CA THR A 171 8.83 -1.35 20.38
C THR A 171 10.19 -2.00 20.08
N PRO A 172 11.32 -1.31 20.32
CA PRO A 172 12.63 -1.92 20.14
C PRO A 172 12.82 -3.08 21.13
N ARG A 173 13.61 -4.08 20.73
CA ARG A 173 13.89 -5.22 21.61
C ARG A 173 14.66 -4.74 22.84
N PRO A 174 14.39 -5.28 24.05
CA PRO A 174 15.16 -4.91 25.24
C PRO A 174 16.66 -5.10 24.99
N GLY A 175 17.45 -4.03 25.20
CA GLY A 175 18.90 -4.04 24.99
C GLY A 175 19.38 -3.63 23.59
N THR A 176 18.49 -3.33 22.63
CA THR A 176 18.90 -2.75 21.33
C THR A 176 19.03 -1.23 21.43
N LYS A 177 20.06 -0.69 20.77
CA LYS A 177 20.24 0.75 20.57
C LYS A 177 19.75 1.12 19.17
N ASP A 178 19.28 2.36 19.01
CA ASP A 178 18.92 2.89 17.69
C ASP A 178 20.09 2.81 16.72
N LEU A 179 19.77 2.74 15.43
CA LEU A 179 20.76 2.80 14.35
C LEU A 179 21.52 4.12 14.46
N HIS A 180 22.78 4.01 14.85
CA HIS A 180 23.71 5.13 14.89
C HIS A 180 24.59 5.09 13.64
N PHE A 181 24.57 6.17 12.87
CA PHE A 181 25.47 6.36 11.75
C PHE A 181 26.59 7.31 12.21
N GLU A 182 27.84 6.92 12.04
CA GLU A 182 29.00 7.76 12.43
C GLU A 182 29.05 9.09 11.66
N THR A 183 28.51 9.09 10.45
CA THR A 183 28.49 10.25 9.55
C THR A 183 27.10 10.45 8.97
N GLN A 184 26.74 11.72 8.72
CA GLN A 184 25.49 12.06 8.03
C GLN A 184 25.45 11.52 6.60
N PHE A 185 26.61 11.43 5.95
CA PHE A 185 26.75 11.00 4.56
C PHE A 185 27.51 9.68 4.46
N SER A 186 27.22 8.89 3.42
CA SER A 186 27.84 7.59 3.20
C SER A 186 29.33 7.69 2.84
N GLN A 187 29.76 8.86 2.32
CA GLN A 187 31.13 9.17 1.91
C GLN A 187 31.46 10.63 2.24
N PRO A 188 32.75 11.00 2.29
CA PRO A 188 33.17 12.40 2.43
C PRO A 188 32.72 13.25 1.24
N PHE A 189 32.47 14.54 1.50
CA PHE A 189 32.07 15.53 0.50
C PHE A 189 32.90 15.48 -0.79
N TRP A 190 34.22 15.35 -0.68
CA TRP A 190 35.12 15.31 -1.84
C TRP A 190 34.90 14.07 -2.72
N THR A 191 34.64 12.92 -2.12
CA THR A 191 34.36 11.67 -2.85
C THR A 191 33.03 11.77 -3.59
N GLU A 192 31.99 12.29 -2.93
CA GLU A 192 30.68 12.49 -3.55
C GLU A 192 30.75 13.52 -4.68
N CYS A 193 31.47 14.63 -4.48
CA CYS A 193 31.68 15.68 -5.48
C CYS A 193 32.46 15.17 -6.71
N MET A 194 33.55 14.43 -6.50
CA MET A 194 34.31 13.82 -7.60
C MET A 194 33.49 12.77 -8.35
N ALA A 195 32.69 11.97 -7.65
CA ALA A 195 31.80 11.01 -8.30
C ALA A 195 30.74 11.72 -9.17
N CYS A 196 30.19 12.85 -8.72
CA CYS A 196 29.28 13.67 -9.52
C CYS A 196 29.94 14.22 -10.79
N LEU A 197 31.16 14.74 -10.67
CA LEU A 197 31.93 15.26 -11.81
C LEU A 197 32.33 14.16 -12.80
N TRP A 198 32.72 12.99 -12.29
CA TRP A 198 33.08 11.86 -13.13
C TRP A 198 31.87 11.31 -13.90
N LYS A 199 30.67 11.35 -13.31
CA LYS A 199 29.42 10.91 -13.96
C LYS A 199 28.88 11.92 -14.99
N GLN A 200 29.38 13.16 -15.00
CA GLN A 200 29.03 14.18 -15.99
C GLN A 200 29.84 14.05 -17.30
N HIS A 201 30.91 13.26 -17.31
CA HIS A 201 31.74 12.97 -18.48
C HIS A 201 31.57 11.51 -18.92
#